data_AF-A0A659UVD7-F1
#
_entry.id   AF-A0A659UVD7-F1
#
_cell.length_a   1.000
_cell.length_b   1.000
_cell.length_c   1.000
_cell.angle_alpha   90.00
_cell.angle_beta   90.00
_cell.angle_gamma   90.00
#
_symmetry.space_group_name_H-M   'P 1'
#
loop_
_entity.id
_entity.type
_entity.pdbx_description
1 polymer ?
#
loop_
_entity_poly.entity_id
_entity_poly.type
_entity_poly.pdbx_seq_one_letter_code
_entity_poly.pdbx_strand_id
1 'polypeptide(L)'
;AFSVMGAAKGLAITGSPVVSVITGVLTATSGGILRDLLAGEPSVLLRPEIYVTAALAGAAIFTAGDVTGLPPIVSELAGFAAAFAVRGGALRFGWTFPAYKSRPGRRPEDIP
;
A
#
# COMPACT_ATOMS: atom_id res chain seq x y z
N ALA A 1 -4.76 6.76 -7.11
CA ALA A 1 -5.39 6.44 -8.42
C ALA A 1 -5.16 4.97 -8.79
N PHE A 2 -3.93 4.54 -9.08
CA PHE A 2 -3.64 3.15 -9.47
C PHE A 2 -4.05 2.09 -8.44
N SER A 3 -3.94 2.38 -7.14
CA SER A 3 -4.38 1.45 -6.09
C SER A 3 -5.88 1.17 -6.14
N VAL A 4 -6.69 2.22 -6.33
CA VAL A 4 -8.14 2.12 -6.43
C VAL A 4 -8.55 1.39 -7.72
N MET A 5 -7.96 1.74 -8.87
CA MET A 5 -8.27 1.06 -10.14
C MET A 5 -7.90 -0.43 -10.11
N GLY A 6 -6.73 -0.78 -9.55
CA GLY A 6 -6.34 -2.17 -9.37
C GLY A 6 -7.29 -2.91 -8.44
N ALA A 7 -7.73 -2.27 -7.36
CA ALA A 7 -8.70 -2.83 -6.43
C ALA A 7 -10.08 -3.04 -7.08
N ALA A 8 -10.57 -2.07 -7.86
CA ALA A 8 -11.82 -2.16 -8.60
C ALA A 8 -11.80 -3.33 -9.60
N LYS A 9 -10.70 -3.49 -10.35
CA LYS A 9 -10.53 -4.62 -11.28
C LYS A 9 -10.44 -5.96 -10.56
N GLY A 10 -9.67 -6.05 -9.48
CA GLY A 10 -9.55 -7.27 -8.68
C GLY A 10 -10.90 -7.71 -8.11
N LEU A 11 -11.69 -6.74 -7.64
CA LEU A 11 -13.03 -6.98 -7.11
C LEU A 11 -14.01 -7.40 -8.20
N ALA A 12 -14.01 -6.73 -9.35
CA ALA A 12 -14.89 -7.05 -10.46
C ALA A 12 -14.66 -8.46 -11.04
N ILE A 13 -13.42 -8.97 -10.99
CA ILE A 13 -13.08 -10.30 -11.52
C ILE A 13 -13.35 -11.41 -10.50
N THR A 14 -13.01 -11.18 -9.23
CA THR A 14 -12.97 -12.25 -8.21
C THR A 14 -14.09 -12.17 -7.18
N GLY A 15 -14.75 -11.03 -7.04
CA GLY A 15 -15.69 -10.75 -5.94
C GLY A 15 -15.05 -10.77 -4.54
N SER A 16 -13.74 -10.95 -4.43
CA SER A 16 -13.05 -11.09 -3.14
C SER A 16 -12.47 -9.74 -2.67
N PRO A 17 -12.89 -9.24 -1.49
CA PRO A 17 -12.32 -8.04 -0.89
C PRO A 17 -10.81 -8.14 -0.67
N VAL A 18 -10.33 -9.34 -0.29
CA VAL A 18 -8.90 -9.57 -0.04
C VAL A 18 -8.10 -9.45 -1.33
N VAL A 19 -8.58 -10.07 -2.41
CA VAL A 19 -7.91 -10.00 -3.71
C VAL A 19 -7.93 -8.57 -4.24
N SER A 20 -9.05 -7.85 -4.09
CA SER A 20 -9.18 -6.44 -4.42
C SER A 20 -8.05 -5.59 -3.78
N VAL A 21 -7.88 -5.68 -2.46
CA VAL A 21 -6.85 -4.91 -1.76
C VAL A 21 -5.45 -5.27 -2.26
N ILE A 22 -5.14 -6.55 -2.40
CA ILE A 22 -3.82 -7.02 -2.85
C ILE A 22 -3.53 -6.54 -4.27
N THR A 23 -4.45 -6.72 -5.22
CA THR A 23 -4.30 -6.28 -6.61
C THR A 23 -4.14 -4.76 -6.68
N GLY A 24 -4.87 -4.01 -5.86
CA GLY A 24 -4.72 -2.57 -5.75
C GLY A 24 -3.32 -2.16 -5.31
N VAL A 25 -2.84 -2.70 -4.19
CA VAL A 25 -1.50 -2.40 -3.66
C VAL A 25 -0.43 -2.75 -4.69
N LEU A 26 -0.47 -3.95 -5.27
CA LEU A 26 0.50 -4.41 -6.27
C LEU A 26 0.53 -3.49 -7.48
N THR A 27 -0.63 -3.12 -8.02
CA THR A 27 -0.72 -2.24 -9.19
C THR A 27 -0.09 -0.87 -8.91
N ALA A 28 -0.30 -0.34 -7.70
CA ALA A 28 0.28 0.94 -7.31
C ALA A 28 1.80 0.88 -7.06
N THR A 29 2.33 -0.24 -6.56
CA THR A 29 3.75 -0.39 -6.22
C THR A 29 4.61 -0.84 -7.40
N SER A 30 4.11 -1.74 -8.25
CA SER A 30 4.90 -2.37 -9.31
C SER A 30 5.59 -1.37 -10.24
N GLY A 31 4.91 -0.28 -10.63
CA GLY A 31 5.51 0.74 -11.50
C GLY A 31 6.69 1.48 -10.84
N GLY A 32 6.59 1.79 -9.55
CA GLY A 32 7.68 2.41 -8.79
C GLY A 32 8.86 1.48 -8.62
N ILE A 33 8.60 0.21 -8.29
CA ILE A 33 9.63 -0.83 -8.15
C ILE A 33 10.39 -1.00 -9.47
N LEU A 34 9.67 -1.20 -10.57
CA LEU A 34 10.28 -1.43 -11.89
C LEU A 34 11.14 -0.23 -12.31
N ARG A 35 10.66 1.00 -12.09
CA ARG A 35 11.43 2.21 -12.37
C ARG A 35 12.73 2.24 -11.57
N ASP A 36 12.68 1.96 -10.27
CA ASP A 36 13.86 2.03 -9.40
C ASP A 36 14.86 0.92 -9.75
N LEU A 37 14.36 -0.29 -10.06
CA LEU A 37 15.17 -1.45 -10.46
C LEU A 37 15.88 -1.21 -11.79
N LEU A 38 15.21 -0.61 -12.77
CA LEU A 38 15.82 -0.22 -14.04
C LEU A 38 16.84 0.92 -13.89
N ALA A 39 16.64 1.80 -12.91
CA ALA A 39 17.57 2.89 -12.61
C ALA A 39 18.80 2.44 -11.79
N GLY A 40 18.81 1.21 -11.26
CA GLY A 40 19.88 0.72 -10.38
C GLY A 40 19.90 1.38 -8.99
N GLU A 41 18.82 2.07 -8.61
CA GLU A 41 18.69 2.75 -7.32
C GLU A 41 17.98 1.83 -6.30
N PRO A 42 18.35 1.86 -5.01
CA PRO A 42 17.60 1.16 -3.98
C PRO A 42 16.14 1.63 -3.98
N SER A 43 15.22 0.70 -4.22
CA SER A 43 13.81 1.02 -4.41
C SER A 43 13.24 1.87 -3.28
N VAL A 44 12.34 2.79 -3.62
CA VAL A 44 11.53 3.55 -2.67
C VAL A 44 10.74 2.64 -1.72
N LEU A 45 10.52 1.37 -2.08
CA LEU A 45 9.97 0.35 -1.18
C LEU A 45 10.89 -0.04 -0.01
N LEU A 46 12.22 0.04 -0.18
CA LEU A 46 13.19 -0.21 0.89
C LEU A 46 13.35 1.00 1.84
N ARG A 47 12.79 2.17 1.47
CA ARG A 47 12.74 3.34 2.37
C ARG A 47 11.47 3.28 3.23
N PRO A 48 11.49 3.80 4.47
CA PRO A 48 10.43 3.59 5.45
C PRO A 48 9.03 3.99 4.93
N GLU A 49 8.31 2.99 4.41
CA GLU A 49 6.98 2.58 4.86
C GLU A 49 5.78 3.49 4.55
N ILE A 50 5.92 4.57 3.76
CA ILE A 50 4.74 5.41 3.38
C ILE A 50 4.35 5.39 1.90
N TYR A 51 4.94 4.49 1.13
CA TYR A 51 4.45 4.23 -0.22
C TYR A 51 3.39 3.12 -0.20
N VAL A 52 3.72 1.97 0.41
CA VAL A 52 2.82 0.82 0.50
C VAL A 52 1.62 1.10 1.37
N THR A 53 1.80 1.76 2.52
CA THR A 53 0.69 2.08 3.43
C THR A 53 -0.32 3.06 2.81
N ALA A 54 0.13 4.02 2.00
CA ALA A 54 -0.76 4.90 1.25
C ALA A 54 -1.55 4.13 0.17
N ALA A 55 -0.89 3.22 -0.54
CA ALA A 55 -1.54 2.36 -1.52
C ALA A 55 -2.57 1.42 -0.86
N LEU A 56 -2.20 0.84 0.29
CA LEU A 56 -3.05 -0.02 1.11
C LEU A 56 -4.28 0.74 1.62
N ALA A 57 -4.08 1.94 2.18
CA ALA A 57 -5.18 2.77 2.67
C ALA A 57 -6.20 3.08 1.56
N GLY A 58 -5.74 3.48 0.38
CA GLY A 58 -6.64 3.77 -0.74
C GLY A 58 -7.39 2.55 -1.25
N ALA A 59 -6.70 1.41 -1.37
CA ALA A 59 -7.34 0.16 -1.79
C ALA A 59 -8.35 -0.34 -0.75
N ALA A 60 -7.98 -0.33 0.53
CA ALA A 60 -8.85 -0.75 1.63
C ALA A 60 -10.11 0.13 1.75
N ILE A 61 -9.98 1.45 1.61
CA ILE A 61 -11.14 2.37 1.67
C ILE A 61 -12.08 2.16 0.50
N PHE A 62 -11.54 1.98 -0.72
CA PHE A 62 -12.35 1.61 -1.87
C PHE A 62 -13.11 0.29 -1.63
N THR A 63 -12.40 -0.76 -1.22
CA THR A 63 -13.00 -2.08 -1.00
C THR A 63 -14.01 -2.07 0.14
N ALA A 64 -13.75 -1.33 1.23
CA ALA A 64 -14.70 -1.17 2.32
C ALA A 64 -15.96 -0.43 1.84
N GLY A 65 -15.80 0.61 1.03
CA GLY A 65 -16.93 1.35 0.47
C GLY A 65 -17.82 0.46 -0.40
N ASP A 66 -17.22 -0.36 -1.26
CA ASP A 66 -17.94 -1.34 -2.08
C ASP A 66 -18.70 -2.37 -1.23
N VAL A 67 -18.06 -2.94 -0.20
CA VAL A 67 -18.71 -3.90 0.72
C VAL A 67 -19.89 -3.28 1.48
N THR A 68 -19.83 -1.99 1.80
CA THR A 68 -20.96 -1.27 2.44
C THR A 68 -22.06 -0.83 1.47
N GLY A 69 -21.93 -1.10 0.17
CA GLY A 69 -22.90 -0.73 -0.85
C GLY A 69 -22.89 0.75 -1.23
N LEU A 70 -21.78 1.46 -0.96
CA LEU A 70 -21.63 2.84 -1.41
C LEU A 70 -21.54 2.91 -2.94
N PRO A 71 -22.01 4.01 -3.56
CA PRO A 71 -21.88 4.20 -5.01
C PRO A 71 -20.41 4.10 -5.44
N PRO A 72 -20.09 3.43 -6.57
CA PRO A 72 -18.71 3.20 -7.00
C PRO A 72 -17.88 4.48 -7.07
N ILE A 73 -18.46 5.57 -7.58
CA ILE A 73 -17.78 6.86 -7.69
C ILE A 73 -17.41 7.46 -6.34
N VAL A 74 -18.23 7.25 -5.30
CA VAL A 74 -17.96 7.74 -3.95
C VAL A 74 -16.82 6.94 -3.33
N SER A 75 -16.86 5.61 -3.47
CA SER A 75 -15.81 4.71 -2.98
C SER A 75 -14.46 4.97 -3.68
N GLU A 76 -14.48 5.22 -4.98
CA GLU A 76 -13.28 5.55 -5.76
C GLU A 76 -12.66 6.88 -5.34
N LEU A 77 -13.49 7.93 -5.22
CA LEU A 77 -13.04 9.26 -4.78
C LEU A 77 -12.52 9.22 -3.34
N ALA A 78 -13.21 8.52 -2.44
CA ALA A 78 -12.77 8.35 -1.05
C ALA A 78 -11.42 7.63 -0.96
N GLY A 79 -11.26 6.51 -1.68
CA GLY A 79 -10.00 5.77 -1.73
C GLY A 79 -8.87 6.58 -2.34
N PHE A 80 -9.15 7.34 -3.40
CA PHE A 80 -8.18 8.25 -4.02
C PHE A 80 -7.74 9.34 -3.04
N ALA A 81 -8.69 10.04 -2.43
CA ALA A 81 -8.43 11.14 -1.50
C ALA A 81 -7.63 10.66 -0.29
N ALA A 82 -7.97 9.49 0.26
CA ALA A 82 -7.25 8.92 1.39
C ALA A 82 -5.81 8.55 1.04
N ALA A 83 -5.57 7.85 -0.08
CA ALA A 83 -4.22 7.54 -0.53
C ALA A 83 -3.39 8.82 -0.77
N PHE A 84 -4.01 9.83 -1.38
CA PHE A 84 -3.36 11.12 -1.64
C PHE A 84 -3.05 11.87 -0.33
N ALA A 85 -3.97 11.89 0.62
CA ALA A 85 -3.77 12.52 1.93
C ALA A 85 -2.67 11.83 2.73
N VAL A 86 -2.65 10.50 2.76
CA VAL A 86 -1.60 9.73 3.46
C VAL A 86 -0.24 9.98 2.81
N ARG A 87 -0.15 9.88 1.47
CA ARG A 87 1.12 10.07 0.77
C ARG A 87 1.60 11.52 0.81
N GLY A 88 0.70 12.47 0.58
CA GLY A 88 0.97 13.90 0.62
C GLY A 88 1.35 14.37 2.02
N GLY A 89 0.63 13.90 3.04
CA GLY A 89 0.95 14.15 4.46
C GLY A 89 2.33 13.62 4.81
N ALA A 90 2.66 12.39 4.40
CA ALA A 90 3.99 11.84 4.63
C ALA A 90 5.11 12.63 3.98
N LEU A 91 4.94 13.07 2.73
CA LEU A 91 5.92 13.89 2.04
C LEU A 91 6.05 15.28 2.67
N ARG A 92 4.95 15.85 3.17
CA ARG A 92 4.93 17.20 3.76
C ARG A 92 5.45 17.24 5.19
N PHE A 93 5.12 16.24 5.99
CA PHE A 93 5.42 16.18 7.43
C PHE A 93 6.58 15.24 7.77
N GLY A 94 7.13 14.53 6.78
CA GLY A 94 8.25 13.61 6.99
C GLY A 94 7.86 12.40 7.84
N TRP A 95 6.59 11.97 7.78
CA TRP A 95 6.18 10.75 8.47
C TRP A 95 7.08 9.60 8.01
N THR A 96 7.60 8.84 8.97
CA THR A 96 8.37 7.62 8.71
C THR A 96 8.02 6.64 9.82
N PHE A 97 7.99 5.35 9.49
CA PHE A 97 7.88 4.33 10.52
C PHE A 97 9.28 4.00 11.07
N PRO A 98 9.37 3.56 12.34
CA PRO A 98 10.64 3.15 12.93
C PRO A 98 11.19 1.92 12.21
N ALA A 99 12.36 2.04 11.59
CA ALA A 99 13.02 0.90 10.96
C ALA A 99 13.31 -0.19 12.00
N TYR A 100 12.95 -1.43 11.69
CA TYR A 100 13.25 -2.58 12.55
C TYR A 100 14.77 -2.71 12.76
N LYS A 101 15.21 -2.64 14.01
CA LYS A 101 16.62 -2.87 14.38
C LYS A 101 16.80 -4.36 14.62
N SER A 102 17.60 -5.02 13.80
CA SER A 102 18.01 -6.42 14.02
C SER A 102 18.66 -6.54 15.40
N ARG A 103 18.03 -7.30 16.29
CA ARG A 103 18.66 -7.70 17.55
C ARG A 103 19.67 -8.82 17.26
N PRO A 104 20.82 -8.85 17.94
CA PRO A 104 21.74 -9.99 17.86
C PRO A 104 20.96 -11.28 18.13
N GLY A 105 21.23 -12.33 17.33
CA GLY A 105 20.65 -13.65 17.56
C GLY A 105 20.98 -14.14 18.99
N ARG A 106 20.06 -14.88 19.59
CA ARG A 106 20.24 -15.49 20.91
C ARG A 106 21.48 -16.39 20.88
N ARG A 107 22.39 -16.24 21.83
CA ARG A 107 23.65 -17.00 21.80
C ARG A 107 23.36 -18.46 22.13
N PRO A 108 24.16 -19.42 21.64
CA PRO A 108 23.96 -20.83 21.93
C PRO A 108 23.96 -21.15 23.43
N GLU A 109 24.69 -20.37 24.23
CA GLU A 109 24.69 -20.48 25.70
C GLU A 109 23.36 -20.06 26.38
N ASP A 110 22.47 -19.34 25.69
CA ASP A 110 21.21 -18.84 26.22
C ASP A 110 20.01 -19.77 25.91
N ILE A 111 20.26 -20.98 25.37
CA ILE A 111 19.26 -22.00 25.00
C ILE A 111 19.20 -23.09 26.10
N PRO A 112 18.05 -23.31 26.77
CA PRO A 112 17.90 -24.26 27.88
C PRO A 112 17.92 -25.74 27.46
#